data_AF-A0A957AVD2-F1
#
_entry.id   AF-A0A957AVD2-F1
#
_cell.length_a   1.000
_cell.length_b   1.000
_cell.length_c   1.000
_cell.angle_alpha   90.00
_cell.angle_beta   90.00
_cell.angle_gamma   90.00
#
_symmetry.space_group_name_H-M   'P 1'
#
loop_
_entity.id
_entity.type
_entity.pdbx_description
1 polymer ?
#
loop_
_entity_poly.entity_id
_entity_poly.type
_entity_poly.pdbx_seq_one_letter_code
_entity_poly.pdbx_strand_id
1 'polypeptide(L)'
;MTLKVIDQFPFEFYGDHFTVALANDRKLYVPMQAVCDAMGLQTHGQVRRIRGHEAMANALVNLNIVWSYGDEAAREREMICYGGYCRSGSQAQEERR
;
A
#
# COMPACT_ATOMS: atom_id res chain seq x y z
N MET A 1 -7.35 19.23 -0.30
CA MET A 1 -7.56 18.41 -1.51
C MET A 1 -7.86 16.99 -1.06
N THR A 2 -8.86 16.33 -1.65
CA THR A 2 -9.19 14.93 -1.34
C THR A 2 -8.26 14.00 -2.11
N LEU A 3 -7.67 13.03 -1.43
CA LEU A 3 -6.79 12.02 -2.03
C LEU A 3 -7.62 11.12 -2.96
N LYS A 4 -7.16 10.94 -4.20
CA LYS A 4 -7.86 10.12 -5.22
C LYS A 4 -6.85 9.24 -5.95
N VAL A 5 -7.25 8.01 -6.19
CA VAL A 5 -6.49 7.08 -7.03
C VAL A 5 -6.60 7.52 -8.49
N ILE A 6 -5.45 7.65 -9.14
CA ILE A 6 -5.32 7.96 -10.57
C ILE A 6 -5.10 6.69 -11.37
N ASP A 7 -4.34 5.75 -10.83
CA ASP A 7 -3.99 4.50 -11.52
C ASP A 7 -3.77 3.35 -10.53
N GLN A 8 -3.93 2.11 -11.01
CA GLN A 8 -3.70 0.88 -10.25
C GLN A 8 -3.01 -0.17 -11.12
N PHE A 9 -1.97 -0.80 -10.58
CA PHE A 9 -1.20 -1.80 -11.30
C PHE A 9 -0.70 -2.91 -10.37
N PRO A 10 -0.47 -4.13 -10.91
CA PRO A 10 0.19 -5.19 -10.17
C PRO A 10 1.67 -4.85 -9.96
N PHE A 11 2.19 -5.15 -8.77
CA PHE A 11 3.58 -4.97 -8.38
C PHE A 11 4.07 -6.20 -7.64
N GLU A 12 5.23 -6.71 -8.02
CA GLU A 12 5.84 -7.85 -7.35
C GLU A 12 6.87 -7.37 -6.31
N PHE A 13 6.77 -7.88 -5.08
CA PHE A 13 7.70 -7.56 -4.00
C PHE A 13 7.98 -8.82 -3.18
N TYR A 14 9.26 -9.21 -3.10
CA TYR A 14 9.68 -10.47 -2.47
C TYR A 14 8.95 -11.73 -2.96
N GLY A 15 8.53 -11.75 -4.24
CA GLY A 15 7.81 -12.87 -4.84
C GLY A 15 6.29 -12.82 -4.64
N ASP A 16 5.79 -11.88 -3.83
CA ASP A 16 4.36 -11.65 -3.63
C ASP A 16 3.83 -10.57 -4.57
N HIS A 17 2.60 -10.75 -5.03
CA HIS A 17 1.93 -9.82 -5.95
C HIS A 17 0.98 -8.91 -5.20
N PHE A 18 1.17 -7.60 -5.35
CA PHE A 18 0.36 -6.57 -4.72
C PHE A 18 -0.32 -5.70 -5.76
N THR A 19 -1.56 -5.29 -5.50
CA THR A 19 -2.16 -4.16 -6.21
C THR A 19 -1.69 -2.87 -5.57
N VAL A 20 -1.01 -2.02 -6.36
CA VAL A 20 -0.51 -0.72 -5.91
C VAL A 20 -1.34 0.37 -6.56
N ALA A 21 -1.75 1.36 -5.76
CA ALA A 21 -2.49 2.52 -6.22
C ALA A 21 -1.59 3.75 -6.27
N LEU A 22 -1.56 4.42 -7.43
CA LEU A 22 -0.97 5.74 -7.59
C LEU A 22 -2.04 6.79 -7.31
N ALA A 23 -1.80 7.69 -6.37
CA ALA A 23 -2.73 8.77 -6.05
C ALA A 23 -2.30 10.12 -6.62
N ASN A 24 -3.21 11.10 -6.56
CA ASN A 24 -3.02 12.47 -7.07
C ASN A 24 -1.95 13.31 -6.36
N ASP A 25 -1.45 12.85 -5.22
CA ASP A 25 -0.26 13.40 -4.56
C ASP A 25 1.05 12.83 -5.14
N ARG A 26 0.97 12.01 -6.19
CA ARG A 26 2.08 11.28 -6.84
C ARG A 26 2.79 10.31 -5.91
N LYS A 27 2.12 9.82 -4.87
CA LYS A 27 2.61 8.74 -4.01
C LYS A 27 1.94 7.41 -4.35
N LEU A 28 2.66 6.35 -4.04
CA LEU A 28 2.19 4.98 -4.18
C LEU A 28 1.67 4.49 -2.84
N TYR A 29 0.54 3.80 -2.90
CA TYR A 29 -0.19 3.29 -1.76
C TYR A 29 -0.43 1.80 -1.94
N VAL A 30 -0.16 1.04 -0.89
CA VAL A 30 -0.39 -0.40 -0.86
C VAL A 30 -1.40 -0.72 0.23
N PRO A 31 -2.36 -1.62 0.00
CA PRO A 31 -3.33 -1.98 1.02
C PRO A 31 -2.66 -2.67 2.21
N MET A 32 -2.97 -2.21 3.43
CA MET A 32 -2.39 -2.77 4.65
C MET A 32 -2.74 -4.25 4.82
N GLN A 33 -3.96 -4.64 4.42
CA GLN A 33 -4.39 -6.02 4.48
C GLN A 33 -3.49 -6.92 3.63
N ALA A 34 -3.25 -6.55 2.37
CA ALA A 34 -2.39 -7.30 1.46
C ALA A 34 -0.97 -7.50 2.01
N VAL A 35 -0.37 -6.41 2.51
CA VAL A 35 0.97 -6.41 3.08
C VAL A 35 1.05 -7.25 4.35
N CYS A 36 0.04 -7.15 5.23
CA CYS A 36 0.00 -7.95 6.45
C CYS A 36 -0.20 -9.43 6.16
N ASP A 37 -1.05 -9.78 5.20
CA ASP A 37 -1.31 -11.17 4.81
C ASP A 37 -0.05 -11.83 4.24
N ALA A 38 0.67 -11.14 3.34
CA ALA A 38 1.94 -11.61 2.79
C ALA A 38 3.00 -11.86 3.88
N MET A 39 3.02 -11.03 4.94
CA MET A 39 3.96 -11.17 6.06
C MET A 39 3.45 -12.06 7.19
N GLY A 40 2.25 -12.64 7.12
CA GLY A 40 1.64 -13.43 8.20
C GLY A 40 1.34 -12.61 9.47
N LEU A 41 1.05 -11.32 9.31
CA LEU A 41 0.79 -10.37 10.41
C LEU A 41 -0.70 -10.07 10.57
N GLN A 42 -1.11 -9.73 11.80
CA GLN A 42 -2.46 -9.26 12.09
C GLN A 42 -2.64 -7.78 11.73
N THR A 43 -3.45 -7.49 10.69
CA THR A 43 -3.71 -6.13 10.18
C THR A 43 -4.17 -5.15 11.25
N HIS A 44 -5.20 -5.51 12.05
CA HIS A 44 -5.74 -4.61 13.08
C HIS A 44 -4.70 -4.20 14.12
N GLY A 45 -3.85 -5.15 14.54
CA GLY A 45 -2.75 -4.88 15.47
C GLY A 45 -1.72 -3.91 14.88
N GLN A 46 -1.36 -4.10 13.61
CA GLN A 46 -0.39 -3.24 12.92
C GLN A 46 -0.93 -1.83 12.68
N VAL A 47 -2.18 -1.69 12.22
CA VAL A 47 -2.82 -0.37 12.05
C VAL A 47 -2.84 0.39 13.38
N ARG A 48 -3.19 -0.26 14.49
CA ARG A 48 -3.17 0.37 15.82
C ARG A 48 -1.76 0.82 16.21
N ARG A 49 -0.74 0.00 15.97
CA ARG A 49 0.66 0.34 16.27
C ARG A 49 1.16 1.52 15.44
N ILE A 50 0.89 1.52 14.13
CA ILE A 50 1.27 2.61 13.21
C ILE A 50 0.61 3.92 13.61
N ARG A 51 -0.69 3.91 13.95
CA ARG A 51 -1.39 5.10 14.44
C ARG A 51 -0.82 5.65 15.75
N GLY A 52 -0.24 4.78 16.58
CA GLY A 52 0.47 5.18 17.80
C GLY A 52 1.86 5.77 17.57
N HIS A 53 2.37 5.75 16.33
CA HIS A 53 3.70 6.23 15.97
C HIS A 53 3.60 7.43 15.03
N GLU A 54 3.78 8.64 15.57
CA GLU A 54 3.48 9.92 14.90
C GLU A 54 4.10 10.05 13.49
N ALA A 55 5.36 9.63 13.32
CA ALA A 55 6.04 9.67 12.02
C ALA A 55 5.40 8.76 10.94
N MET A 56 4.79 7.65 11.36
CA MET A 56 4.23 6.63 10.47
C MET A 56 2.72 6.79 10.30
N ALA A 57 2.05 7.44 11.26
CA ALA A 57 0.62 7.71 11.20
C ALA A 57 0.21 8.51 9.96
N ASN A 58 1.05 9.46 9.53
CA ASN A 58 0.83 10.28 8.33
C ASN A 58 0.90 9.50 7.02
N ALA A 59 1.52 8.32 7.02
CA ALA A 59 1.57 7.43 5.86
C ALA A 59 0.33 6.54 5.75
N LEU A 60 -0.51 6.47 6.80
CA LEU A 60 -1.69 5.62 6.84
C LEU A 60 -2.93 6.41 6.40
N VAL A 61 -3.49 6.06 5.26
CA VAL A 61 -4.63 6.77 4.66
C VAL A 61 -5.73 5.80 4.26
N ASN A 62 -6.97 6.28 4.21
CA ASN A 62 -8.05 5.54 3.59
C ASN A 62 -8.13 5.90 2.11
N LEU A 63 -8.21 4.89 1.25
CA LEU A 63 -8.33 5.07 -0.19
C LEU A 63 -9.38 4.13 -0.77
N ASN A 64 -10.15 4.62 -1.72
CA ASN A 64 -11.00 3.78 -2.56
C ASN A 64 -10.12 3.14 -3.63
N ILE A 65 -9.98 1.83 -3.56
CA ILE A 65 -9.19 1.03 -4.50
C ILE A 65 -10.04 -0.08 -5.08
N VAL A 66 -9.69 -0.48 -6.29
CA VAL A 66 -10.34 -1.59 -6.99
C VAL A 66 -9.63 -2.84 -6.50
N TRP A 67 -10.35 -3.63 -5.71
CA TRP A 67 -9.82 -4.82 -5.07
C TRP A 67 -10.45 -6.07 -5.68
N SER A 68 -9.62 -6.98 -6.18
CA SER A 68 -10.02 -8.33 -6.58
C SER A 68 -9.20 -9.34 -5.77
N TYR A 69 -9.87 -10.13 -4.95
CA TYR A 69 -9.25 -11.25 -4.24
C TYR A 69 -9.75 -12.55 -4.86
N GLY A 70 -8.84 -13.36 -5.42
CA GLY A 70 -9.20 -14.61 -6.09
C GLY A 70 -10.07 -14.40 -7.35
N ASP A 71 -11.03 -15.30 -7.57
CA ASP A 71 -11.98 -15.27 -8.71
C ASP A 71 -13.16 -14.30 -8.51
N GLU A 72 -13.15 -13.48 -7.45
CA GLU A 72 -14.21 -12.49 -7.24
C GLU A 72 -14.08 -11.30 -8.19
N ALA A 73 -15.23 -10.83 -8.68
CA ALA A 73 -15.29 -9.62 -9.51
C ALA A 73 -14.67 -8.43 -8.76
N ALA A 74 -13.77 -7.72 -9.43
CA ALA A 74 -13.11 -6.54 -8.89
C ALA A 74 -14.16 -5.50 -8.44
N ARG A 75 -14.06 -5.04 -7.19
CA ARG A 75 -14.97 -4.04 -6.61
C ARG A 75 -14.19 -2.91 -5.98
N GLU A 76 -14.71 -1.69 -6.11
CA GLU A 76 -14.21 -0.57 -5.33
C GLU A 76 -14.54 -0.76 -3.86
N ARG A 77 -13.53 -0.65 -3.00
CA ARG A 77 -13.65 -0.65 -1.55
C ARG A 77 -12.78 0.42 -0.94
N GLU A 78 -13.30 1.08 0.09
CA GLU A 78 -12.47 1.89 0.97
C GLU A 78 -11.59 0.98 1.81
N MET A 79 -10.27 1.15 1.68
CA MET A 79 -9.27 0.32 2.35
C MET A 79 -8.26 1.21 3.05
N ILE A 80 -7.73 0.72 4.17
CA ILE A 80 -6.60 1.34 4.84
C ILE A 80 -5.35 0.99 4.04
N CYS A 81 -4.70 2.01 3.51
CA CYS A 81 -3.50 1.90 2.72
C CYS A 81 -2.32 2.55 3.44
N TYR A 82 -1.14 2.00 3.19
CA TYR A 82 0.12 2.56 3.64
C TYR A 82 0.83 3.18 2.45
N GLY A 83 1.10 4.49 2.56
CA GLY A 83 1.75 5.30 1.55
C GLY A 83 3.23 5.45 1.81
N GLY A 84 4.04 5.19 0.80
CA GLY A 84 5.49 5.35 0.89
C GLY A 84 6.07 5.78 -0.45
N TYR A 85 7.24 6.41 -0.41
CA TYR A 85 8.06 6.53 -1.61
C TYR A 85 8.62 5.14 -1.92
N CYS A 86 8.00 4.42 -2.85
CA CYS A 86 8.69 3.31 -3.51
C CYS A 86 9.83 3.92 -4.33
N ARG A 87 11.04 3.99 -3.76
CA ARG A 87 12.25 4.05 -4.59
C ARG A 87 12.28 2.74 -5.36
N SER A 88 12.07 2.80 -6.68
CA SER A 88 12.18 1.62 -7.53
C SER A 88 13.54 0.98 -7.29
N GLY A 89 13.56 -0.36 -7.19
CA GLY A 89 14.76 -1.13 -6.85
C GLY A 89 15.96 -0.93 -7.78
N SER A 90 15.81 -0.20 -8.89
CA SER A 90 16.92 0.22 -9.75
C SER A 90 17.85 1.26 -9.07
N GLN A 91 17.35 2.05 -8.12
CA GLN A 91 18.18 3.03 -7.38
C GLN A 91 18.59 2.60 -5.97
N ALA A 92 18.09 1.46 -5.47
CA ALA A 92 18.37 1.01 -4.11
C ALA A 92 19.74 0.32 -3.95
N GLN A 93 20.42 -0.05 -5.04
CA GLN A 93 21.76 -0.67 -4.99
C GLN A 93 22.92 0.32 -4.98
N GLU A 94 22.70 1.60 -5.30
CA GLU A 94 23.81 2.56 -5.49
C GLU A 94 24.25 3.29 -4.20
N GLU A 95 23.44 3.27 -3.14
CA GLU A 95 23.79 3.93 -1.85
C GLU A 95 24.50 3.00 -0.84
N ARG A 96 25.02 1.84 -1.27
CA ARG A 96 25.89 0.96 -0.47
C ARG A 96 27.30 0.84 -1.04
N ARG A 97 27.88 1.94 -1.52
CA ARG A 97 29.32 2.05 -1.81
C ARG A 97 29.92 3.30 -1.20
#